data_AF-A0A518DSB6-F1
#
_entry.id   AF-A0A518DSB6-F1
#
_cell.length_a   1.000
_cell.length_b   1.000
_cell.length_c   1.000
_cell.angle_alpha   90.00
_cell.angle_beta   90.00
_cell.angle_gamma   90.00
#
_symmetry.space_group_name_H-M   'P 1'
#
loop_
_entity.id
_entity.type
_entity.pdbx_description
1 polymer ?
#
loop_
_entity_poly.entity_id
_entity_poly.type
_entity_poly.pdbx_seq_one_letter_code
_entity_poly.pdbx_strand_id
1 'polypeptide(L)'
;MPVWQMIHGDLLDLEADGLLCSANPQRNLSGGVGGAFLLRYGPAMQTYLHDERGQREPPYVGPGQAVVAPGCGSPCLAVAHAVAIDAFYNTTTDSIAAKPFDLLVTVFPDRR
;
A
#
# COMPACT_ATOMS: atom_id res chain seq x y z
N MET A 1 -5.09 -23.33 -6.42
CA MET A 1 -4.69 -22.33 -7.43
C MET A 1 -5.29 -21.00 -7.05
N PRO A 2 -4.61 -19.86 -7.26
CA PRO A 2 -5.20 -18.55 -6.97
C PRO A 2 -6.42 -18.32 -7.87
N VAL A 3 -7.50 -17.82 -7.28
CA VAL A 3 -8.71 -17.40 -8.01
C VAL A 3 -8.59 -15.89 -8.21
N TRP A 4 -8.61 -15.46 -9.46
CA TRP A 4 -8.58 -14.03 -9.82
C TRP A 4 -9.99 -13.54 -10.11
N GLN A 5 -10.33 -12.38 -9.57
CA GLN A 5 -11.61 -11.72 -9.79
C GLN A 5 -11.39 -10.26 -10.20
N MET A 6 -12.26 -9.76 -11.07
CA MET A 6 -12.33 -8.34 -11.42
C MET A 6 -13.65 -7.80 -10.88
N ILE A 7 -13.57 -6.75 -10.07
CA ILE A 7 -14.72 -6.13 -9.42
C ILE A 7 -14.74 -4.65 -9.79
N HIS A 8 -15.92 -4.13 -10.13
CA HIS A 8 -16.14 -2.70 -10.32
C HIS A 8 -16.95 -2.17 -9.12
N GLY A 9 -16.32 -1.32 -8.31
CA GLY A 9 -16.90 -0.76 -7.10
C GLY A 9 -15.89 0.05 -6.30
N ASP A 10 -16.28 0.50 -5.10
CA ASP A 10 -15.34 1.09 -4.15
C ASP A 10 -14.49 -0.01 -3.52
N LEU A 11 -13.16 0.11 -3.69
CA LEU A 11 -12.20 -0.86 -3.16
C LEU A 11 -12.30 -1.00 -1.63
N LEU A 12 -12.68 0.06 -0.92
CA LEU A 12 -12.78 0.07 0.54
C LEU A 12 -14.11 -0.51 1.07
N ASP A 13 -15.03 -0.91 0.18
CA ASP A 13 -16.24 -1.67 0.54
C ASP A 13 -16.01 -3.18 0.48
N LEU A 14 -14.87 -3.62 -0.07
CA LEU A 14 -14.55 -5.04 -0.21
C LEU A 14 -13.94 -5.59 1.08
N GLU A 15 -14.44 -6.75 1.51
CA GLU A 15 -13.83 -7.51 2.59
C GLU A 15 -12.62 -8.29 2.06
N ALA A 16 -11.44 -7.95 2.56
CA ALA A 16 -10.19 -8.63 2.26
C ALA A 16 -9.29 -8.66 3.49
N ASP A 17 -8.44 -9.68 3.60
CA ASP A 17 -7.45 -9.77 4.68
C ASP A 17 -6.34 -8.73 4.51
N GLY A 18 -6.07 -8.31 3.28
CA GLY A 18 -5.04 -7.31 2.99
C GLY A 18 -5.42 -6.39 1.84
N LEU A 19 -4.88 -5.17 1.88
CA LEU A 19 -5.07 -4.16 0.86
C LEU A 19 -3.72 -3.73 0.28
N LEU A 20 -3.60 -3.68 -1.04
CA LEU A 20 -2.45 -3.12 -1.74
C LEU A 20 -2.81 -1.75 -2.32
N CYS A 21 -2.12 -0.72 -1.84
CA CYS A 21 -2.26 0.66 -2.28
C CYS A 21 -1.01 1.10 -3.04
N SER A 22 -1.19 1.67 -4.23
CA SER A 22 -0.14 2.48 -4.85
C SER A 22 0.11 3.73 -4.02
N ALA A 23 1.37 4.04 -3.73
CA ALA A 23 1.78 5.14 -2.88
C ALA A 23 2.84 6.03 -3.57
N ASN A 24 2.95 7.27 -3.07
CA ASN A 24 4.07 8.15 -3.43
C ASN A 24 5.30 7.88 -2.53
N PRO A 25 6.51 8.30 -2.97
CA PRO A 25 7.74 8.12 -2.20
C PRO A 25 7.72 8.73 -0.78
N GLN A 26 6.89 9.76 -0.55
CA GLN A 26 6.74 10.40 0.77
C GLN A 26 5.77 9.66 1.70
N ARG A 27 5.05 8.64 1.20
CA ARG A 27 3.97 7.88 1.87
C ARG A 27 2.84 8.77 2.40
N ASN A 28 2.49 9.82 1.66
CA ASN A 28 1.34 10.64 1.98
C ASN A 28 0.05 9.95 1.48
N LEU A 29 -0.90 9.70 2.38
CA LEU A 29 -2.25 9.28 2.06
C LEU A 29 -2.95 10.41 1.31
N SER A 30 -3.00 10.25 -0.01
CA SER A 30 -3.49 11.24 -0.96
C SER A 30 -3.97 10.52 -2.21
N GLY A 31 -4.54 11.28 -3.16
CA GLY A 31 -5.11 10.71 -4.39
C GLY A 31 -6.35 9.86 -4.13
N GLY A 32 -6.62 8.90 -5.01
CA GLY A 32 -7.82 8.05 -4.97
C GLY A 32 -7.92 7.21 -3.69
N VAL A 33 -7.31 6.02 -3.67
CA VAL A 33 -7.45 5.08 -2.55
C VAL A 33 -6.85 5.61 -1.25
N GLY A 34 -5.65 6.21 -1.29
CA GLY A 34 -5.00 6.75 -0.10
C GLY A 34 -5.81 7.88 0.56
N GLY A 35 -6.33 8.82 -0.23
CA GLY A 35 -7.21 9.89 0.26
C GLY A 35 -8.54 9.34 0.80
N ALA A 36 -9.17 8.40 0.09
CA ALA A 36 -10.40 7.75 0.56
C ALA A 36 -10.18 6.99 1.88
N PHE A 37 -9.05 6.30 2.02
CA PHE A 37 -8.70 5.58 3.25
C PHE A 37 -8.58 6.54 4.43
N LEU A 38 -7.87 7.67 4.24
CA LEU A 38 -7.72 8.70 5.27
C LEU A 38 -9.07 9.30 5.70
N LEU A 39 -9.96 9.57 4.74
CA LEU A 39 -11.29 10.10 5.02
C LEU A 39 -12.18 9.08 5.78
N ARG A 40 -12.08 7.80 5.42
CA ARG A 40 -12.95 6.74 5.97
C ARG A 40 -12.50 6.23 7.34
N TYR A 41 -11.20 6.00 7.52
CA TYR A 41 -10.64 5.35 8.71
C TYR A 41 -9.82 6.30 9.60
N GLY A 42 -9.67 7.56 9.18
CA GLY A 42 -9.00 8.58 9.97
C GLY A 42 -7.46 8.54 9.88
N PRO A 43 -6.78 9.34 10.71
CA PRO A 43 -5.37 9.69 10.52
C PRO A 43 -4.37 8.62 10.99
N ALA A 44 -4.81 7.57 11.67
CA ALA A 44 -3.92 6.59 12.30
C ALA A 44 -2.90 5.97 11.32
N MET A 45 -3.34 5.66 10.10
CA MET A 45 -2.47 5.15 9.05
C MET A 45 -1.43 6.20 8.61
N GLN A 46 -1.84 7.46 8.48
CA GLN A 46 -0.92 8.53 8.06
C GLN A 46 0.18 8.73 9.10
N THR A 47 -0.17 8.70 10.39
CA THR A 47 0.78 8.77 11.51
C THR A 47 1.75 7.59 11.45
N TYR A 48 1.25 6.36 11.33
CA TYR A 48 2.10 5.17 11.24
C TYR A 48 3.14 5.27 10.10
N LEU A 49 2.71 5.67 8.90
CA LEU A 49 3.60 5.78 7.74
C LEU A 49 4.64 6.91 7.86
N HIS A 50 4.35 7.95 8.65
CA HIS A 50 5.29 9.05 8.94
C HIS A 50 6.24 8.72 10.09
N ASP A 51 5.81 7.92 11.05
CA ASP A 51 6.69 7.43 12.12
C ASP A 51 7.70 6.42 11.55
N GLU A 52 7.23 5.46 10.75
CA GLU A 52 8.08 4.53 9.99
C GLU A 52 9.04 5.27 9.02
N ARG A 53 8.63 6.44 8.51
CA ARG A 53 9.51 7.30 7.71
C ARG A 53 10.71 7.78 8.51
N GLY A 54 10.49 8.22 9.74
CA GLY A 54 11.53 8.79 10.60
C GLY A 54 12.62 7.78 10.96
N GLN A 55 12.35 6.49 10.80
CA GLN A 55 13.27 5.39 11.12
C GLN A 55 14.16 4.98 9.92
N ARG A 56 14.01 5.59 8.74
CA ARG A 56 14.71 5.16 7.50
C ARG A 56 15.72 6.19 6.99
N GLU A 57 16.85 5.70 6.49
CA GLU A 57 17.80 6.45 5.66
C GLU A 57 17.95 5.78 4.28
N PRO A 58 17.56 6.43 3.17
CA PRO A 58 16.90 7.72 3.11
C PRO A 58 15.42 7.67 3.57
N PRO A 59 14.80 8.80 3.95
CA PRO A 59 13.44 8.84 4.47
C PRO A 59 12.36 8.60 3.40
N TYR A 60 12.73 8.40 2.13
CA TYR A 60 11.78 8.10 1.05
C TYR A 60 11.76 6.61 0.70
N VAL A 61 10.64 6.16 0.15
CA VAL A 61 10.51 4.81 -0.43
C VAL A 61 10.84 4.90 -1.92
N GLY A 62 11.80 4.10 -2.38
CA GLY A 62 12.16 4.05 -3.79
C GLY A 62 11.19 3.22 -4.64
N PRO A 63 11.26 3.33 -5.98
CA PRO A 63 10.49 2.48 -6.88
C PRO A 63 10.70 0.99 -6.58
N GLY A 64 9.62 0.21 -6.65
CA GLY A 64 9.54 -1.24 -6.38
C GLY A 64 9.57 -1.63 -4.90
N GLN A 65 9.64 -0.66 -3.99
CA GLN A 65 9.57 -0.93 -2.56
C GLN A 65 8.15 -0.74 -2.02
N ALA A 66 7.84 -1.41 -0.91
CA ALA A 66 6.61 -1.22 -0.18
C ALA A 66 6.85 -1.04 1.32
N VAL A 67 5.89 -0.42 2.00
CA VAL A 67 5.78 -0.43 3.46
C VAL A 67 4.49 -1.15 3.82
N VAL A 68 4.59 -2.18 4.66
CA VAL A 68 3.43 -2.89 5.19
C VAL A 68 3.09 -2.29 6.54
N ALA A 69 1.85 -1.85 6.68
CA ALA A 69 1.27 -1.28 7.89
C ALA A 69 0.17 -2.20 8.43
N PRO A 70 -0.16 -2.13 9.73
CA PRO A 70 -1.37 -2.75 10.25
C PRO A 70 -2.63 -2.08 9.66
N GLY A 71 -3.80 -2.66 9.88
CA GLY A 71 -5.08 -2.15 9.34
C GLY A 71 -5.43 -0.70 9.70
N CYS A 72 -4.87 -0.14 10.78
CA CYS A 72 -5.06 1.25 11.20
C CYS A 72 -6.53 1.74 11.17
N GLY A 73 -7.46 0.92 11.65
CA GLY A 73 -8.90 1.22 11.70
C GLY A 73 -9.72 0.64 10.54
N SER A 74 -9.07 0.19 9.46
CA SER A 74 -9.73 -0.59 8.40
C SER A 74 -9.96 -2.05 8.83
N PRO A 75 -10.88 -2.78 8.16
CA PRO A 75 -11.11 -4.21 8.43
C PRO A 75 -9.99 -5.12 7.89
N CYS A 76 -9.06 -4.58 7.11
CA CYS A 76 -7.89 -5.31 6.63
C CYS A 76 -6.94 -5.63 7.79
N LEU A 77 -6.33 -6.81 7.77
CA LEU A 77 -5.29 -7.18 8.73
C LEU A 77 -3.98 -6.41 8.46
N ALA A 78 -3.68 -6.20 7.18
CA ALA A 78 -2.51 -5.45 6.74
C ALA A 78 -2.80 -4.57 5.51
N VAL A 79 -2.11 -3.45 5.41
CA VAL A 79 -2.17 -2.56 4.24
C VAL A 79 -0.76 -2.32 3.73
N ALA A 80 -0.52 -2.66 2.47
CA ALA A 80 0.74 -2.48 1.79
C ALA A 80 0.73 -1.21 0.94
N HIS A 81 1.68 -0.31 1.18
CA HIS A 81 1.87 0.93 0.43
C HIS A 81 3.07 0.79 -0.50
N ALA A 82 2.80 0.41 -1.76
CA ALA A 82 3.81 0.13 -2.78
C ALA A 82 4.09 1.34 -3.67
N VAL A 83 5.37 1.65 -3.87
CA VAL A 83 5.82 2.79 -4.67
C VAL A 83 6.33 2.31 -6.03
N ALA A 84 5.66 2.70 -7.10
CA ALA A 84 6.01 2.33 -8.49
C ALA A 84 6.74 3.44 -9.27
N ILE A 85 6.87 4.62 -8.65
CA ILE A 85 7.36 5.85 -9.26
C ILE A 85 8.56 6.40 -8.48
N ASP A 86 9.42 7.17 -9.13
CA ASP A 86 10.47 7.93 -8.44
C ASP A 86 9.93 9.23 -7.81
N ALA A 87 10.82 10.00 -7.19
CA ALA A 87 10.47 11.28 -6.56
C ALA A 87 9.96 12.36 -7.55
N PHE A 88 10.18 12.15 -8.85
CA PHE A 88 9.74 13.04 -9.93
C PHE A 88 8.53 12.47 -10.69
N TYR A 89 7.86 11.46 -10.14
CA TYR A 89 6.72 10.77 -10.76
C TYR A 89 7.05 10.04 -12.07
N ASN A 90 8.33 9.79 -12.35
CA ASN A 90 8.71 8.96 -13.48
C ASN A 90 8.52 7.49 -13.14
N THR A 91 8.06 6.73 -14.13
CA THR A 91 7.98 5.27 -14.09
C THR A 91 8.22 4.73 -15.49
N THR A 92 8.79 3.53 -15.58
CA THR A 92 8.97 2.81 -16.84
C THR A 92 8.44 1.40 -16.70
N THR A 93 8.02 0.79 -17.81
CA THR A 93 7.64 -0.63 -17.84
C THR A 93 8.75 -1.51 -17.28
N ASP A 94 10.01 -1.18 -17.56
CA ASP A 94 11.17 -1.90 -17.06
C ASP A 94 11.29 -1.76 -15.54
N SER A 95 11.03 -0.58 -14.99
CA SER A 95 11.05 -0.37 -13.53
C SER A 95 9.95 -1.14 -12.78
N ILE A 96 8.82 -1.38 -13.44
CA ILE A 96 7.70 -2.17 -12.90
C ILE A 96 7.96 -3.67 -13.06
N ALA A 97 8.50 -4.10 -14.20
CA ALA A 97 8.75 -5.51 -14.51
C ALA A 97 10.03 -6.06 -13.85
N ALA A 98 11.08 -5.25 -13.75
CA ALA A 98 12.37 -5.66 -13.19
C ALA A 98 12.40 -5.66 -11.66
N LYS A 99 11.43 -5.02 -11.02
CA LYS A 99 11.29 -5.05 -9.57
C LYS A 99 10.17 -6.03 -9.22
N PRO A 100 10.48 -7.19 -8.62
CA PRO A 100 9.46 -7.80 -7.80
C PRO A 100 9.11 -6.71 -6.79
N PHE A 101 7.86 -6.23 -6.78
CA PHE A 101 7.41 -5.66 -5.53
C PHE A 101 7.65 -6.79 -4.54
N ASP A 102 8.63 -6.63 -3.63
CA ASP A 102 8.97 -7.65 -2.61
C ASP A 102 7.74 -8.04 -1.76
N LEU A 103 6.63 -7.34 -1.99
CA LEU A 103 5.27 -7.79 -1.81
C LEU A 103 4.93 -9.09 -2.57
N LEU A 104 5.59 -10.19 -2.22
CA LEU A 104 4.77 -11.36 -1.93
C LEU A 104 3.82 -10.92 -0.80
N VAL A 105 2.57 -10.63 -1.17
CA VAL A 105 1.47 -10.76 -0.22
C VAL A 105 1.53 -12.21 0.21
N THR A 106 2.23 -12.48 1.31
CA THR A 106 2.13 -13.77 1.99
C THR A 106 0.67 -13.83 2.43
N VAL A 107 -0.14 -14.51 1.62
CA VAL A 107 -1.49 -14.91 2.01
C VAL A 107 -1.30 -15.62 3.34
N PHE A 108 -1.71 -14.98 4.44
CA PHE A 108 -1.74 -15.65 5.72
C PHE A 108 -2.74 -16.79 5.57
N PRO A 109 -2.31 -18.06 5.60
CA PRO A 109 -3.25 -19.14 5.57
C PRO A 109 -3.98 -19.13 6.91
N ASP A 110 -5.30 -19.14 6.83
CA ASP A 110 -6.27 -19.37 7.90
C ASP A 110 -6.56 -18.20 8.86
N ARG A 111 -7.67 -17.50 8.57
CA ARG A 111 -8.64 -17.16 9.63
C ARG A 111 -9.31 -18.47 10.07
N ARG A 112 -9.04 -18.92 11.29
CA ARG A 112 -10.00 -19.74 12.05
C ARG A 112 -10.84 -18.83 12.93
#